data_AF-A0A4T3EYL9-F1
#
_entry.id   AF-A0A4T3EYL9-F1
#
_cell.length_a   1.000
_cell.length_b   1.000
_cell.length_c   1.000
_cell.angle_alpha   90.00
_cell.angle_beta   90.00
_cell.angle_gamma   90.00
#
_symmetry.space_group_name_H-M   'P 1'
#
loop_
_entity.id
_entity.type
_entity.pdbx_description
1 polymer ?
#
loop_
_entity_poly.entity_id
_entity_poly.type
_entity_poly.pdbx_seq_one_letter_code
_entity_poly.pdbx_strand_id
1 'polypeptide(L)'
;MIGRAIWTAAIAGVALVAVFAQIDRAARFSPGWAAAVPAPFRGFAQYERARVQIVAGNAESALAESRQLVRVRPMPAEHLALLARAELLAENPDNGLAALEAAGGRGWREPVSQLAMVEAALASRNYPVAAQRIAALIAVREADRAQLAQLVGRLAAEAEGREALAGVLAIDGYWHRELLLRASFAMTPPQFAAMVASVREQGRELPCSTLGRIARRFANQGEEGAAASLRQAGCR
;
A
#
# COMPACT_ATOMS: atom_id res chain seq x y z
N MET A 1 0.04 -27.68 -53.74
CA MET A 1 -0.35 -26.27 -53.40
C MET A 1 -1.04 -26.16 -52.04
N ILE A 2 -1.97 -27.07 -51.71
CA ILE A 2 -2.73 -27.06 -50.44
C ILE A 2 -1.82 -27.00 -49.19
N GLY A 3 -0.77 -27.84 -49.11
CA GLY A 3 0.13 -27.85 -47.96
C GLY A 3 0.87 -26.51 -47.71
N ARG A 4 1.23 -25.78 -48.78
CA ARG A 4 1.83 -24.45 -48.66
C ARG A 4 0.83 -23.43 -48.10
N ALA A 5 -0.41 -23.47 -48.58
CA ALA A 5 -1.46 -22.57 -48.12
C ALA A 5 -1.79 -22.77 -46.63
N ILE A 6 -1.88 -24.03 -46.19
CA ILE A 6 -2.11 -24.37 -44.77
C ILE A 6 -0.95 -23.85 -43.91
N TRP A 7 0.30 -24.08 -44.33
CA TRP A 7 1.47 -23.60 -43.59
C TRP A 7 1.52 -22.07 -43.48
N THR A 8 1.25 -21.34 -44.58
CA THR A 8 1.19 -19.87 -44.55
C THR A 8 0.07 -19.37 -43.65
N ALA A 9 -1.10 -20.02 -43.67
CA ALA A 9 -2.21 -19.67 -42.79
C ALA A 9 -1.86 -19.91 -41.31
N ALA A 10 -1.18 -21.01 -41.00
CA ALA A 10 -0.71 -21.30 -39.65
C ALA A 10 0.29 -20.24 -39.15
N ILE A 11 1.29 -19.87 -39.97
CA ILE A 11 2.24 -18.80 -39.64
C ILE A 11 1.53 -17.47 -39.41
N ALA A 12 0.59 -17.11 -40.30
CA ALA A 12 -0.20 -15.88 -40.15
C ALA A 12 -1.00 -15.87 -38.84
N GLY A 13 -1.59 -17.01 -38.46
CA GLY A 13 -2.29 -17.18 -37.19
C GLY A 13 -1.39 -16.98 -35.97
N VAL A 14 -0.20 -17.59 -35.98
CA VAL A 14 0.80 -17.40 -34.90
C VAL A 14 1.27 -15.95 -34.83
N ALA A 15 1.53 -15.31 -35.98
CA ALA A 15 1.91 -13.90 -36.03
C ALA A 15 0.84 -13.00 -35.42
N LEU A 16 -0.44 -13.25 -35.71
CA LEU A 16 -1.56 -12.49 -35.15
C LEU A 16 -1.64 -12.63 -33.62
N VAL A 17 -1.50 -13.86 -33.10
CA VAL A 17 -1.46 -14.13 -31.65
C VAL A 17 -0.30 -13.40 -31.00
N ALA A 18 0.89 -13.45 -31.60
CA ALA A 18 2.08 -12.78 -31.08
C ALA A 18 1.89 -11.25 -31.04
N VAL A 19 1.33 -10.65 -32.09
CA VAL A 19 1.05 -9.20 -32.14
C VAL A 19 0.13 -8.79 -30.99
N PHE A 20 -1.01 -9.46 -30.80
CA PHE A 20 -1.94 -9.09 -29.72
C PHE A 20 -1.37 -9.35 -28.33
N ALA A 21 -0.58 -10.41 -28.14
CA ALA A 21 0.13 -10.64 -26.88
C ALA A 21 1.14 -9.53 -26.57
N GLN A 22 1.84 -9.00 -27.58
CA GLN A 22 2.76 -7.88 -27.40
C GLN A 22 2.03 -6.55 -27.14
N ILE A 23 0.91 -6.29 -27.83
CA ILE A 23 0.08 -5.10 -27.55
C ILE A 23 -0.49 -5.17 -26.12
N ASP A 24 -0.96 -6.33 -25.67
CA ASP A 24 -1.39 -6.52 -24.28
C ASP A 24 -0.27 -6.23 -23.28
N ARG A 25 0.92 -6.78 -23.51
CA ARG A 25 2.09 -6.48 -22.67
C ARG A 25 2.47 -5.00 -22.69
N ALA A 26 2.38 -4.34 -23.84
CA ALA A 26 2.65 -2.91 -23.98
C ALA A 26 1.63 -2.05 -23.21
N ALA A 27 0.37 -2.50 -23.11
CA ALA A 27 -0.67 -1.82 -22.34
C ALA A 27 -0.29 -1.63 -20.86
N ARG A 28 0.56 -2.50 -20.29
CA ARG A 28 1.09 -2.37 -18.92
C ARG A 28 1.86 -1.06 -18.70
N PHE A 29 2.57 -0.58 -19.71
CA PHE A 29 3.41 0.63 -19.61
C PHE A 29 2.78 1.83 -20.32
N SER A 30 1.77 1.59 -21.15
CA SER A 30 1.12 2.59 -21.98
C SER A 30 -0.39 2.30 -22.04
N PRO A 31 -1.17 2.83 -21.07
CA PRO A 31 -2.58 2.50 -20.91
C PRO A 31 -3.45 2.72 -22.16
N GLY A 32 -3.05 3.64 -23.05
CA GLY A 32 -3.75 3.92 -24.31
C GLY A 32 -3.90 2.69 -25.23
N TRP A 33 -3.01 1.70 -25.14
CA TRP A 33 -3.12 0.47 -25.94
C TRP A 33 -4.23 -0.48 -25.46
N ALA A 34 -4.75 -0.31 -24.25
CA ALA A 34 -5.69 -1.27 -23.65
C ALA A 34 -7.02 -1.40 -24.45
N ALA A 35 -7.42 -0.35 -25.18
CA ALA A 35 -8.59 -0.36 -26.05
C ALA A 35 -8.38 -1.20 -27.32
N ALA A 36 -7.14 -1.32 -27.82
CA ALA A 36 -6.80 -2.03 -29.05
C ALA A 36 -6.66 -3.55 -28.86
N VAL A 37 -6.66 -4.05 -27.62
CA VAL A 37 -6.48 -5.47 -27.31
C VAL A 37 -7.84 -6.19 -27.38
N PRO A 38 -8.01 -7.21 -28.24
CA PRO A 38 -9.23 -8.01 -28.28
C PRO A 38 -9.42 -8.81 -26.99
N ALA A 39 -10.67 -9.06 -26.60
CA ALA A 39 -11.01 -9.67 -25.30
C ALA A 39 -10.23 -10.95 -24.94
N PRO A 40 -9.99 -11.91 -25.85
CA PRO A 40 -9.23 -13.13 -25.53
C PRO A 40 -7.77 -12.87 -25.14
N PHE A 41 -7.21 -11.72 -25.52
CA PHE A 41 -5.80 -11.37 -25.29
C PHE A 41 -5.59 -10.37 -24.15
N ARG A 42 -6.66 -9.94 -23.46
CA ARG A 42 -6.58 -8.92 -22.39
C ARG A 42 -6.06 -9.53 -21.08
N GLY A 43 -4.77 -9.74 -20.97
CA GLY A 43 -4.12 -10.16 -19.73
C GLY A 43 -3.75 -8.96 -18.85
N PHE A 44 -2.99 -8.02 -19.40
CA PHE A 44 -2.58 -6.77 -18.72
C PHE A 44 -3.52 -5.61 -19.08
N ALA A 45 -4.03 -5.56 -20.31
CA ALA A 45 -4.96 -4.53 -20.75
C ALA A 45 -6.26 -4.49 -19.93
N GLN A 46 -6.68 -5.64 -19.40
CA GLN A 46 -7.89 -5.73 -18.56
C GLN A 46 -7.80 -4.86 -17.29
N TYR A 47 -6.60 -4.79 -16.69
CA TYR A 47 -6.35 -3.95 -15.51
C TYR A 47 -6.50 -2.47 -15.86
N GLU A 48 -5.89 -2.04 -16.96
CA GLU A 48 -5.97 -0.64 -17.41
C GLU A 48 -7.38 -0.25 -17.83
N ARG A 49 -8.14 -1.14 -18.47
CA ARG A 49 -9.55 -0.89 -18.80
C ARG A 49 -10.38 -0.66 -17.54
N ALA A 50 -10.28 -1.53 -16.55
CA ALA A 50 -10.97 -1.37 -15.27
C ALA A 50 -10.59 -0.04 -14.60
N ARG A 51 -9.29 0.28 -14.55
CA ARG A 51 -8.78 1.53 -13.97
C ARG A 51 -9.32 2.77 -14.68
N VAL A 52 -9.32 2.78 -16.02
CA VAL A 52 -9.84 3.90 -16.83
C VAL A 52 -11.33 4.12 -16.56
N GLN A 53 -12.14 3.05 -16.49
CA GLN A 53 -13.58 3.20 -16.22
C GLN A 53 -13.86 3.72 -14.81
N ILE A 54 -13.08 3.30 -13.81
CA ILE A 54 -13.16 3.84 -12.44
C ILE A 54 -12.84 5.34 -12.43
N VAL A 55 -11.76 5.75 -13.10
CA VAL A 55 -11.37 7.18 -13.19
C VAL A 55 -12.42 7.99 -13.95
N ALA A 56 -13.04 7.41 -14.98
CA ALA A 56 -14.12 8.05 -15.75
C ALA A 56 -15.46 8.12 -14.98
N GLY A 57 -15.57 7.50 -13.80
CA GLY A 57 -16.82 7.47 -13.03
C GLY A 57 -17.94 6.63 -13.66
N ASN A 58 -17.63 5.78 -14.64
CA ASN A 58 -18.62 4.90 -15.26
C ASN A 58 -18.80 3.63 -14.41
N ALA A 59 -19.73 3.69 -13.45
CA ALA A 59 -19.98 2.62 -12.48
C ALA A 59 -20.20 1.25 -13.12
N GLU A 60 -21.10 1.16 -14.11
CA GLU A 60 -21.45 -0.09 -14.77
C GLU A 60 -20.25 -0.71 -15.51
N SER A 61 -19.55 0.10 -16.31
CA SER A 61 -18.40 -0.38 -17.07
C SER A 61 -17.20 -0.69 -16.16
N ALA A 62 -16.98 0.10 -15.11
CA ALA A 62 -15.95 -0.17 -14.11
C ALA A 62 -16.18 -1.51 -13.44
N LEU A 63 -17.42 -1.79 -13.05
CA LEU A 63 -17.80 -3.02 -12.39
C LEU A 63 -17.64 -4.23 -13.31
N ALA A 64 -18.11 -4.12 -14.57
CA ALA A 64 -17.96 -5.18 -15.56
C ALA A 64 -16.48 -5.53 -15.83
N GLU A 65 -15.64 -4.51 -16.06
CA GLU A 65 -14.21 -4.70 -16.36
C GLU A 65 -13.44 -5.23 -15.14
N SER A 66 -13.74 -4.76 -13.93
CA SER A 66 -13.12 -5.25 -12.69
C SER A 66 -13.53 -6.69 -12.35
N ARG A 67 -14.81 -7.06 -12.53
CA ARG A 67 -15.26 -8.45 -12.34
C ARG A 67 -14.59 -9.39 -13.34
N GLN A 68 -14.49 -8.97 -14.59
CA GLN A 68 -13.77 -9.72 -15.61
C GLN A 68 -12.29 -9.88 -15.26
N LEU A 69 -11.64 -8.83 -14.76
CA LEU A 69 -10.25 -8.87 -14.32
C LEU A 69 -10.03 -9.92 -13.22
N VAL A 70 -10.84 -9.90 -12.18
CA VAL A 70 -10.75 -10.85 -11.06
C VAL A 70 -11.07 -12.27 -11.53
N ARG A 71 -12.06 -12.46 -12.42
CA ARG A 71 -12.40 -13.77 -12.98
C ARG A 71 -11.22 -14.42 -13.72
N VAL A 72 -10.49 -13.65 -14.51
CA VAL A 72 -9.37 -14.17 -15.31
C VAL A 72 -8.08 -14.26 -14.48
N ARG A 73 -7.87 -13.34 -13.55
CA ARG A 73 -6.65 -13.25 -12.74
C ARG A 73 -7.01 -13.00 -11.27
N PRO A 74 -7.46 -14.03 -10.54
CA PRO A 74 -8.02 -13.86 -9.20
C PRO A 74 -6.96 -13.68 -8.11
N MET A 75 -5.66 -13.80 -8.39
CA MET A 75 -4.63 -13.80 -7.35
C MET A 75 -4.17 -12.42 -6.86
N PRO A 76 -3.90 -11.42 -7.72
CA PRO A 76 -3.36 -10.12 -7.27
C PRO A 76 -4.33 -9.37 -6.35
N ALA A 77 -3.80 -8.73 -5.29
CA ALA A 77 -4.59 -7.92 -4.35
C ALA A 77 -5.10 -6.64 -5.01
N GLU A 78 -4.31 -6.07 -5.92
CA GLU A 78 -4.60 -4.86 -6.69
C GLU A 78 -5.88 -5.03 -7.53
N HIS A 79 -6.14 -6.23 -8.03
CA HIS A 79 -7.35 -6.53 -8.81
C HIS A 79 -8.60 -6.48 -7.95
N LEU A 80 -8.52 -7.00 -6.71
CA LEU A 80 -9.61 -6.87 -5.75
C LEU A 80 -9.80 -5.43 -5.28
N ALA A 81 -8.72 -4.67 -5.11
CA ALA A 81 -8.83 -3.25 -4.78
C ALA A 81 -9.53 -2.44 -5.90
N LEU A 82 -9.29 -2.78 -7.18
CA LEU A 82 -10.06 -2.21 -8.30
C LEU A 82 -11.53 -2.66 -8.28
N LEU A 83 -11.80 -3.94 -7.99
CA LEU A 83 -13.18 -4.42 -7.83
C LEU A 83 -13.89 -3.68 -6.70
N ALA A 84 -13.25 -3.51 -5.54
CA ALA A 84 -13.82 -2.78 -4.44
C ALA A 84 -14.19 -1.34 -4.81
N ARG A 85 -13.27 -0.62 -5.48
CA ARG A 85 -13.54 0.74 -5.96
C ARG A 85 -14.71 0.79 -6.94
N ALA A 86 -14.81 -0.20 -7.84
CA ALA A 86 -15.90 -0.29 -8.79
C ALA A 86 -17.24 -0.61 -8.11
N GLU A 87 -17.28 -1.48 -7.10
CA GLU A 87 -18.47 -1.77 -6.30
C GLU A 87 -18.91 -0.52 -5.50
N LEU A 88 -17.97 0.21 -4.90
CA LEU A 88 -18.27 1.48 -4.20
C LEU A 88 -18.82 2.54 -5.15
N LEU A 89 -18.26 2.65 -6.36
CA LEU A 89 -18.76 3.54 -7.41
C LEU A 89 -20.16 3.15 -7.89
N ALA A 90 -20.48 1.86 -7.85
CA ALA A 90 -21.80 1.31 -8.17
C ALA A 90 -22.75 1.26 -6.96
N GLU A 91 -22.44 2.00 -5.88
CA GLU A 91 -23.27 2.10 -4.67
C GLU A 91 -23.52 0.74 -3.96
N ASN A 92 -22.59 -0.20 -4.09
CA ASN A 92 -22.61 -1.51 -3.43
C ASN A 92 -21.53 -1.59 -2.32
N PRO A 93 -21.68 -0.86 -1.20
CA PRO A 93 -20.65 -0.74 -0.18
C PRO A 93 -20.26 -2.08 0.46
N ASP A 94 -21.21 -3.00 0.66
CA ASP A 94 -20.95 -4.30 1.28
C ASP A 94 -20.01 -5.17 0.43
N ASN A 95 -20.26 -5.23 -0.88
CA ASN A 95 -19.37 -5.93 -1.82
C ASN A 95 -18.01 -5.24 -1.92
N GLY A 96 -18.01 -3.90 -1.87
CA GLY A 96 -16.78 -3.11 -1.85
C GLY A 96 -15.90 -3.43 -0.66
N LEU A 97 -16.51 -3.50 0.54
CA LEU A 97 -15.82 -3.84 1.78
C LEU A 97 -15.30 -5.28 1.74
N ALA A 98 -16.12 -6.25 1.33
CA ALA A 98 -15.70 -7.64 1.22
C ALA A 98 -14.50 -7.81 0.25
N ALA A 99 -14.50 -7.07 -0.86
CA ALA A 99 -13.37 -7.07 -1.79
C ALA A 99 -12.11 -6.43 -1.19
N LEU A 100 -12.22 -5.34 -0.41
CA LEU A 100 -11.09 -4.73 0.31
C LEU A 100 -10.50 -5.65 1.38
N GLU A 101 -11.35 -6.31 2.16
CA GLU A 101 -10.92 -7.29 3.16
C GLU A 101 -10.15 -8.45 2.50
N ALA A 102 -10.70 -8.98 1.41
CA ALA A 102 -10.04 -10.02 0.64
C ALA A 102 -8.71 -9.53 0.00
N ALA A 103 -8.63 -8.26 -0.43
CA ALA A 103 -7.39 -7.66 -0.92
C ALA A 103 -6.34 -7.58 0.21
N GLY A 104 -6.75 -7.07 1.38
CA GLY A 104 -5.90 -6.92 2.54
C GLY A 104 -5.37 -8.25 3.10
N GLY A 105 -6.14 -9.33 2.96
CA GLY A 105 -5.72 -10.69 3.31
C GLY A 105 -4.68 -11.31 2.36
N ARG A 106 -4.53 -10.79 1.12
CA ARG A 106 -3.63 -11.38 0.11
C ARG A 106 -2.24 -10.78 0.07
N GLY A 107 -2.08 -9.55 0.54
CA GLY A 107 -0.77 -8.93 0.50
C GLY A 107 -0.74 -7.59 1.20
N TRP A 108 0.37 -7.33 1.89
CA TRP A 108 0.62 -6.05 2.55
C TRP A 108 1.00 -4.92 1.57
N ARG A 109 1.25 -5.24 0.29
CA ARG A 109 1.79 -4.29 -0.70
C ARG A 109 0.73 -3.46 -1.42
N GLU A 110 -0.55 -3.77 -1.26
CA GLU A 110 -1.62 -3.04 -1.93
C GLU A 110 -2.08 -1.88 -1.03
N PRO A 111 -1.78 -0.60 -1.37
CA PRO A 111 -1.92 0.51 -0.45
C PRO A 111 -3.38 0.87 -0.11
N VAL A 112 -4.34 0.60 -1.00
CA VAL A 112 -5.75 0.99 -0.78
C VAL A 112 -6.38 0.15 0.32
N SER A 113 -6.19 -1.16 0.26
CA SER A 113 -6.60 -2.11 1.28
C SER A 113 -5.84 -1.86 2.58
N GLN A 114 -4.53 -1.60 2.55
CA GLN A 114 -3.82 -1.26 3.77
C GLN A 114 -4.39 0.00 4.43
N LEU A 115 -4.71 1.04 3.66
CA LEU A 115 -5.34 2.25 4.18
C LEU A 115 -6.71 1.95 4.80
N ALA A 116 -7.58 1.22 4.09
CA ALA A 116 -8.88 0.81 4.62
C ALA A 116 -8.75 -0.01 5.91
N MET A 117 -7.78 -0.91 5.98
CA MET A 117 -7.50 -1.72 7.17
C MET A 117 -6.96 -0.87 8.33
N VAL A 118 -6.13 0.15 8.07
CA VAL A 118 -5.71 1.09 9.13
C VAL A 118 -6.94 1.80 9.69
N GLU A 119 -7.81 2.32 8.83
CA GLU A 119 -9.00 3.06 9.27
C GLU A 119 -9.94 2.18 10.10
N ALA A 120 -10.23 0.96 9.63
CA ALA A 120 -11.03 0.00 10.37
C ALA A 120 -10.39 -0.38 11.72
N ALA A 121 -9.06 -0.56 11.74
CA ALA A 121 -8.33 -0.88 12.96
C ALA A 121 -8.33 0.28 13.96
N LEU A 122 -8.18 1.53 13.49
CA LEU A 122 -8.29 2.72 14.36
C LEU A 122 -9.71 2.88 14.90
N ALA A 123 -10.74 2.71 14.06
CA ALA A 123 -12.13 2.80 14.48
C ALA A 123 -12.51 1.75 15.53
N SER A 124 -11.98 0.53 15.40
CA SER A 124 -12.17 -0.56 16.35
C SER A 124 -11.17 -0.57 17.52
N ARG A 125 -10.29 0.44 17.62
CA ARG A 125 -9.21 0.54 18.61
C ARG A 125 -8.25 -0.67 18.62
N ASN A 126 -8.15 -1.37 17.49
CA ASN A 126 -7.16 -2.42 17.27
C ASN A 126 -5.81 -1.82 16.86
N TYR A 127 -5.15 -1.17 17.83
CA TYR A 127 -3.91 -0.44 17.61
C TYR A 127 -2.73 -1.30 17.09
N PRO A 128 -2.54 -2.56 17.51
CA PRO A 128 -1.51 -3.42 16.94
C PRO A 128 -1.66 -3.60 15.43
N VAL A 129 -2.89 -3.86 14.95
CA VAL A 129 -3.16 -3.97 13.52
C VAL A 129 -2.94 -2.62 12.83
N ALA A 130 -3.44 -1.51 13.38
CA ALA A 130 -3.24 -0.19 12.80
C ALA A 130 -1.74 0.15 12.62
N ALA A 131 -0.91 -0.12 13.64
CA ALA A 131 0.53 0.11 13.59
C ALA A 131 1.21 -0.70 12.47
N GLN A 132 0.89 -2.00 12.35
CA GLN A 132 1.44 -2.88 11.32
C GLN A 132 1.05 -2.41 9.91
N ARG A 133 -0.21 -2.01 9.71
CA ARG A 133 -0.71 -1.53 8.42
C ARG A 133 -0.11 -0.18 8.03
N ILE A 134 0.13 0.72 9.00
CA ILE A 134 0.87 1.96 8.78
C ILE A 134 2.32 1.68 8.34
N ALA A 135 3.01 0.75 9.00
CA ALA A 135 4.36 0.36 8.59
C ALA A 135 4.39 -0.24 7.18
N ALA A 136 3.38 -1.05 6.82
CA ALA A 136 3.23 -1.56 5.45
C ALA A 136 3.04 -0.42 4.43
N LEU A 137 2.19 0.57 4.70
CA LEU A 137 2.00 1.74 3.83
C LEU A 137 3.30 2.54 3.65
N ILE A 138 4.07 2.74 4.72
CA ILE A 138 5.38 3.40 4.66
C ILE A 138 6.36 2.59 3.79
N ALA A 139 6.32 1.26 3.89
CA ALA A 139 7.20 0.38 3.13
C ALA A 139 6.91 0.38 1.62
N VAL A 140 5.64 0.51 1.21
CA VAL A 140 5.23 0.57 -0.20
C VAL A 140 5.61 1.91 -0.87
N ARG A 141 5.75 2.99 -0.10
CA ARG A 141 6.13 4.35 -0.58
C ARG A 141 5.16 5.01 -1.57
N GLU A 142 3.97 4.44 -1.77
CA GLU A 142 2.95 4.99 -2.66
C GLU A 142 1.89 5.82 -1.92
N ALA A 143 1.84 5.75 -0.59
CA ALA A 143 0.87 6.49 0.20
C ALA A 143 1.24 7.98 0.33
N ASP A 144 0.22 8.83 0.34
CA ASP A 144 0.39 10.27 0.52
C ASP A 144 1.06 10.59 1.87
N ARG A 145 2.02 11.52 1.86
CA ARG A 145 2.85 11.83 3.04
C ARG A 145 2.03 12.50 4.14
N ALA A 146 1.11 13.38 3.79
CA ALA A 146 0.28 14.09 4.76
C ALA A 146 -0.74 13.13 5.39
N GLN A 147 -1.37 12.28 4.57
CA GLN A 147 -2.26 11.23 5.05
C GLN A 147 -1.55 10.27 6.01
N LEU A 148 -0.34 9.80 5.67
CA LEU A 148 0.45 8.95 6.57
C LEU A 148 0.77 9.64 7.90
N ALA A 149 1.12 10.92 7.87
CA ALA A 149 1.38 11.68 9.09
C ALA A 149 0.12 11.79 9.98
N GLN A 150 -1.05 12.00 9.37
CA GLN A 150 -2.33 12.01 10.07
C GLN A 150 -2.66 10.66 10.72
N LEU A 151 -2.44 9.55 10.01
CA LEU A 151 -2.67 8.20 10.55
C LEU A 151 -1.75 7.89 11.73
N VAL A 152 -0.46 8.23 11.62
CA VAL A 152 0.49 8.08 12.73
C VAL A 152 0.08 8.96 13.91
N GLY A 153 -0.35 10.21 13.67
CA GLY A 153 -0.85 11.11 14.72
C GLY A 153 -2.08 10.57 15.45
N ARG A 154 -3.07 10.07 14.70
CA ARG A 154 -4.28 9.45 15.28
C ARG A 154 -3.94 8.22 16.13
N LEU A 155 -3.03 7.38 15.65
CA LEU A 155 -2.57 6.22 16.41
C LEU A 155 -1.79 6.66 17.67
N ALA A 156 -0.90 7.64 17.53
CA ALA A 156 -0.03 8.11 18.60
C ALA A 156 -0.74 8.94 19.68
N ALA A 157 -1.95 9.43 19.40
CA ALA A 157 -2.77 10.14 20.38
C ALA A 157 -3.08 9.24 21.60
N GLU A 158 -3.27 7.94 21.36
CA GLU A 158 -3.62 6.95 22.38
C GLU A 158 -2.36 6.29 22.97
N ALA A 159 -2.40 5.94 24.26
CA ALA A 159 -1.24 5.35 24.94
C ALA A 159 -0.90 3.96 24.39
N GLU A 160 -1.92 3.12 24.23
CA GLU A 160 -1.87 1.80 23.63
C GLU A 160 -1.42 1.87 22.15
N GLY A 161 -1.76 2.97 21.47
CA GLY A 161 -1.30 3.22 20.11
C GLY A 161 0.20 3.54 20.02
N ARG A 162 0.75 4.28 20.98
CA ARG A 162 2.20 4.49 21.10
C ARG A 162 2.94 3.19 21.42
N GLU A 163 2.37 2.34 22.28
CA GLU A 163 2.93 1.02 22.58
C GLU A 163 2.91 0.11 21.34
N ALA A 164 1.81 0.10 20.58
CA ALA A 164 1.73 -0.63 19.31
C ALA A 164 2.77 -0.15 18.28
N LEU A 165 3.01 1.17 18.20
CA LEU A 165 4.09 1.73 17.36
C LEU A 165 5.47 1.29 17.84
N ALA A 166 5.71 1.23 19.16
CA ALA A 166 6.94 0.70 19.71
C ALA A 166 7.12 -0.78 19.34
N GLY A 167 6.08 -1.60 19.49
CA GLY A 167 6.11 -3.02 19.12
C GLY A 167 6.41 -3.24 17.65
N VAL A 168 5.89 -2.39 16.76
CA VAL A 168 6.27 -2.42 15.35
C VAL A 168 7.73 -2.02 15.17
N LEU A 169 8.18 -0.89 15.72
CA LEU A 169 9.58 -0.42 15.68
C LEU A 169 10.61 -1.39 16.29
N ALA A 170 10.16 -2.38 17.07
CA ALA A 170 11.00 -3.45 17.58
C ALA A 170 11.32 -4.51 16.50
N ILE A 171 10.59 -4.57 15.39
CA ILE A 171 10.74 -5.58 14.33
C ILE A 171 11.53 -5.02 13.15
N ASP A 172 12.62 -5.69 12.74
CA ASP A 172 13.43 -5.25 11.60
C ASP A 172 12.66 -5.00 10.30
N GLY A 173 12.78 -3.79 9.76
CA GLY A 173 12.19 -3.43 8.47
C GLY A 173 12.80 -2.19 7.83
N TYR A 174 12.78 -2.14 6.50
CA TYR A 174 13.24 -0.99 5.70
C TYR A 174 12.42 0.29 5.95
N TRP A 175 11.25 0.17 6.58
CA TRP A 175 10.36 1.27 6.94
C TRP A 175 10.74 1.96 8.26
N HIS A 176 11.65 1.39 9.07
CA HIS A 176 12.03 1.89 10.40
C HIS A 176 12.36 3.38 10.45
N ARG A 177 13.31 3.82 9.63
CA ARG A 177 13.79 5.20 9.62
C ARG A 177 12.65 6.18 9.35
N GLU A 178 11.79 5.83 8.40
CA GLU A 178 10.71 6.70 7.94
C GLU A 178 9.56 6.74 8.94
N LEU A 179 9.29 5.63 9.63
CA LEU A 179 8.35 5.56 10.74
C LEU A 179 8.85 6.35 11.96
N LEU A 180 10.12 6.18 12.35
CA LEU A 180 10.74 6.94 13.46
C LEU A 180 10.63 8.45 13.22
N LEU A 181 10.96 8.90 12.02
CA LEU A 181 10.85 10.31 11.65
C LEU A 181 9.40 10.79 11.79
N ARG A 182 8.44 10.09 11.19
CA ARG A 182 7.00 10.43 11.29
C ARG A 182 6.50 10.47 12.73
N ALA A 183 6.76 9.43 13.51
CA ALA A 183 6.37 9.35 14.91
C ALA A 183 6.93 10.54 15.71
N SER A 184 8.16 10.97 15.41
CA SER A 184 8.76 12.14 16.07
C SER A 184 8.09 13.47 15.76
N PHE A 185 7.35 13.58 14.64
CA PHE A 185 6.52 14.76 14.34
C PHE A 185 5.09 14.62 14.85
N ALA A 186 4.61 13.39 15.03
CA ALA A 186 3.24 13.08 15.44
C ALA A 186 3.02 13.11 16.96
N MET A 187 4.09 13.10 17.75
CA MET A 187 4.06 13.03 19.22
C MET A 187 4.74 14.25 19.84
N THR A 188 4.44 14.52 21.11
CA THR A 188 5.27 15.46 21.89
C THR A 188 6.66 14.85 22.12
N PRO A 189 7.70 15.68 22.32
CA PRO A 189 9.05 15.19 22.57
C PRO A 189 9.17 14.20 23.73
N PRO A 190 8.52 14.42 24.90
CA PRO A 190 8.51 13.44 25.99
C PRO A 190 7.83 12.11 25.62
N GLN A 191 6.69 12.16 24.91
CA GLN A 191 5.99 10.95 24.45
C GLN A 191 6.84 10.12 23.49
N PHE A 192 7.50 10.78 22.54
CA PHE A 192 8.38 10.11 21.59
C PHE A 192 9.60 9.49 22.30
N ALA A 193 10.21 10.21 23.24
CA ALA A 193 11.33 9.70 24.03
C ALA A 193 10.94 8.46 24.85
N ALA A 194 9.76 8.47 25.48
CA ALA A 194 9.24 7.31 26.22
C ALA A 194 8.99 6.11 25.30
N MET A 195 8.41 6.32 24.11
CA MET A 195 8.23 5.25 23.12
C MET A 195 9.58 4.64 22.71
N VAL A 196 10.59 5.48 22.43
CA VAL A 196 11.95 5.01 22.08
C VAL A 196 12.59 4.23 23.22
N ALA A 197 12.39 4.65 24.47
CA ALA A 197 12.88 3.90 25.64
C ALA A 197 12.24 2.52 25.73
N SER A 198 10.92 2.41 25.52
CA SER A 198 10.20 1.12 25.50
C SER A 198 10.72 0.17 24.41
N VAL A 199 11.05 0.67 23.21
CA VAL A 199 11.66 -0.17 22.15
C VAL A 199 13.02 -0.73 22.60
N ARG A 200 13.81 0.05 23.35
CA ARG A 200 15.11 -0.41 23.85
C ARG A 200 15.02 -1.41 24.97
N GLU A 201 14.04 -1.27 25.85
CA GLU A 201 13.76 -2.25 26.91
C GLU A 201 13.46 -3.63 26.33
N GLN A 202 12.94 -3.69 25.09
CA GLN A 202 12.76 -4.92 24.31
C GLN A 202 14.07 -5.43 23.66
N GLY A 203 15.22 -4.84 23.99
CA GLY A 203 16.55 -5.25 23.51
C GLY A 203 16.84 -4.87 22.05
N ARG A 204 16.13 -3.90 21.48
CA ARG A 204 16.26 -3.53 20.07
C ARG A 204 17.09 -2.28 19.88
N GLU A 205 17.99 -2.33 18.91
CA GLU A 205 18.81 -1.20 18.51
C GLU A 205 18.07 -0.36 17.46
N LEU A 206 18.07 0.96 17.66
CA LEU A 206 17.48 1.91 16.73
C LEU A 206 18.57 2.72 16.01
N PRO A 207 18.34 3.20 14.77
CA PRO A 207 19.38 3.88 14.01
C PRO A 207 19.89 5.17 14.69
N CYS A 208 21.09 5.11 15.27
CA CYS A 208 21.77 6.22 15.98
C CYS A 208 21.73 7.54 15.19
N SER A 209 22.01 7.49 13.88
CA SER A 209 22.02 8.68 13.02
C SER A 209 20.65 9.36 12.91
N THR A 210 19.56 8.59 12.97
CA THR A 210 18.19 9.11 12.93
C THR A 210 17.80 9.67 14.28
N LEU A 211 18.05 8.93 15.36
CA LEU A 211 17.77 9.40 16.73
C LEU A 211 18.58 10.65 17.09
N GLY A 212 19.85 10.72 16.71
CA GLY A 212 20.69 11.91 16.93
C GLY A 212 20.20 13.15 16.18
N ARG A 213 19.61 12.98 14.98
CA ARG A 213 18.98 14.09 14.24
C ARG A 213 17.72 14.59 14.95
N ILE A 214 16.89 13.67 15.43
CA ILE A 214 15.67 14.01 16.17
C ILE A 214 16.03 14.68 17.50
N ALA A 215 17.02 14.16 18.23
CA ALA A 215 17.51 14.72 19.48
C ALA A 215 17.99 16.17 19.32
N ARG A 216 18.77 16.48 18.26
CA ARG A 216 19.18 17.87 17.97
C ARG A 216 18.00 18.79 17.73
N ARG A 217 16.98 18.32 17.00
CA ARG A 217 15.75 19.10 16.78
C ARG A 217 15.03 19.38 18.10
N PHE A 218 14.91 18.38 18.98
CA PHE A 218 14.30 18.56 20.31
C PHE A 218 15.09 19.53 21.18
N ALA A 219 16.43 19.44 21.21
CA ALA A 219 17.27 20.40 21.92
C ALA A 219 17.05 21.85 21.42
N ASN A 220 17.01 22.03 20.09
CA ASN A 220 16.71 23.34 19.47
C ASN A 220 15.30 23.88 19.79
N GLN A 221 14.38 23.01 20.24
CA GLN A 221 13.03 23.38 20.70
C GLN A 221 12.96 23.64 22.21
N GLY A 222 14.08 23.54 22.95
CA GLY A 222 14.13 23.68 24.40
C GLY A 222 13.86 22.39 25.18
N GLU A 223 13.70 21.26 24.49
CA GLU A 223 13.27 19.97 25.05
C GLU A 223 14.49 19.10 25.42
N GLU A 224 15.35 19.64 26.27
CA GLU A 224 16.64 19.03 26.63
C GLU A 224 16.51 17.65 27.29
N GLY A 225 15.47 17.45 28.11
CA GLY A 225 15.21 16.16 28.74
C GLY A 225 14.95 15.04 27.71
N ALA A 226 14.06 15.30 26.75
CA ALA A 226 13.78 14.36 25.66
C ALA A 226 15.01 14.16 24.77
N ALA A 227 15.73 15.24 24.44
CA ALA A 227 16.95 15.16 23.64
C ALA A 227 18.07 14.34 24.32
N ALA A 228 18.25 14.47 25.63
CA ALA A 228 19.21 13.69 26.40
C ALA A 228 18.83 12.20 26.43
N SER A 229 17.55 11.90 26.68
CA SER A 229 17.03 10.52 26.63
C SER A 229 17.29 9.86 25.28
N LEU A 230 17.00 10.55 24.17
CA LEU A 230 17.26 10.03 22.82
C LEU A 230 18.76 9.83 22.52
N ARG A 231 19.65 10.68 23.04
CA ARG A 231 21.11 10.51 22.89
C ARG A 231 21.61 9.26 23.62
N GLN A 232 21.14 9.04 24.84
CA GLN A 232 21.44 7.82 25.61
C GLN A 232 20.80 6.58 24.98
N ALA A 233 19.67 6.76 24.29
CA ALA A 233 18.95 5.74 23.56
C ALA A 233 19.67 5.27 22.29
N GLY A 234 20.14 6.22 21.49
CA GLY A 234 20.53 5.94 20.12
C GLY A 234 21.94 5.43 19.92
N CYS A 235 22.87 5.64 20.87
CA CYS A 235 24.28 5.41 20.59
C CYS A 235 25.01 4.90 21.85
N ARG A 236 25.30 3.59 21.87
CA ARG A 236 26.37 2.97 22.66
C ARG A 236 27.33 2.29 21.69
#